data_AF-A0A6N7MF20-F1
#
_entry.id   AF-A0A6N7MF20-F1
#
_cell.length_a   1.000
_cell.length_b   1.000
_cell.length_c   1.000
_cell.angle_alpha   90.00
_cell.angle_beta   90.00
_cell.angle_gamma   90.00
#
_symmetry.space_group_name_H-M   'P 1'
#
loop_
_entity.id
_entity.type
_entity.pdbx_description
1 polymer ?
#
loop_
_entity_poly.entity_id
_entity_poly.type
_entity_poly.pdbx_seq_one_letter_code
_entity_poly.pdbx_strand_id
1 'polypeptide(L)'
;MNLIIQLMFLVHDIFKIEKMRNEFILFLLVTCLINYSSWGQTESYSVRLAPFSSNKYDEFSPVYYKDGIVFCSNRKNDVFITYSTPKKKELFNIYYIELGDSVSWENSGILSKNLMTNFNDGPVTFNKDGNVIYYSRNNKVKDKMRDVFDPKNKLGIYSAEMTNRIWT
;
A
#
# COMPACT_ATOMS: atom_id res chain seq x y z
N MET A 1 4.04 0.29 -87.97
CA MET A 1 5.20 0.24 -87.04
C MET A 1 4.98 1.05 -85.76
N ASN A 2 4.24 2.18 -85.78
CA ASN A 2 4.02 3.01 -84.58
C ASN A 2 3.10 2.40 -83.51
N LEU A 3 2.07 1.64 -83.89
CA LEU A 3 1.07 1.16 -82.92
C LEU A 3 1.60 0.07 -81.96
N ILE A 4 2.46 -0.83 -82.44
CA ILE A 4 3.05 -1.90 -81.62
C ILE A 4 4.03 -1.33 -80.61
N ILE A 5 4.87 -0.37 -81.03
CA ILE A 5 5.82 0.30 -80.15
C ILE A 5 5.07 1.10 -79.07
N GLN A 6 4.00 1.81 -79.44
CA GLN A 6 3.18 2.55 -78.50
C GLN A 6 2.45 1.63 -77.50
N LEU A 7 1.99 0.45 -77.94
CA LEU A 7 1.41 -0.56 -77.07
C LEU A 7 2.45 -1.14 -76.08
N MET A 8 3.69 -1.35 -76.52
CA MET A 8 4.78 -1.83 -75.66
C MET A 8 5.14 -0.82 -74.55
N PHE A 9 5.17 0.48 -74.86
CA PHE A 9 5.38 1.53 -73.85
C PHE A 9 4.22 1.60 -72.84
N LEU A 10 2.98 1.52 -73.32
CA LEU A 10 1.80 1.51 -72.45
C LEU A 10 1.81 0.33 -71.47
N VAL A 11 2.15 -0.87 -71.96
CA VAL A 11 2.26 -2.07 -71.11
C VAL A 11 3.38 -1.90 -70.08
N HIS A 12 4.53 -1.34 -70.46
CA HIS A 12 5.63 -1.05 -69.53
C HIS A 12 5.21 -0.08 -68.42
N ASP A 13 4.51 0.99 -68.76
CA ASP A 13 4.03 1.99 -67.79
C ASP A 13 2.99 1.40 -66.82
N ILE A 14 2.09 0.54 -67.31
CA ILE A 14 1.12 -0.17 -66.47
C ILE A 14 1.85 -1.05 -65.43
N PHE A 15 2.83 -1.86 -65.86
CA PHE A 15 3.62 -2.68 -64.94
C PHE A 15 4.37 -1.86 -63.88
N LYS A 16 4.89 -0.68 -64.28
CA LYS A 16 5.56 0.24 -63.36
C LYS A 16 4.58 0.82 -62.33
N ILE A 17 3.37 1.20 -62.74
CA ILE A 17 2.31 1.69 -61.85
C ILE A 17 1.88 0.60 -60.86
N GLU A 18 1.70 -0.63 -61.31
CA GLU A 18 1.33 -1.74 -60.41
C GLU A 18 2.41 -2.07 -59.38
N LYS A 19 3.69 -2.03 -59.80
CA LYS A 19 4.82 -2.20 -58.88
C LYS A 19 4.85 -1.09 -57.83
N MET A 20 4.71 0.18 -58.25
CA MET A 20 4.67 1.32 -57.33
C MET A 20 3.47 1.23 -56.36
N ARG A 21 2.30 0.80 -56.84
CA ARG A 21 1.11 0.57 -55.99
C ARG A 21 1.39 -0.49 -54.93
N ASN A 22 2.02 -1.60 -55.31
CA ASN A 22 2.32 -2.70 -54.39
C ASN A 22 3.39 -2.32 -53.36
N GLU A 23 4.44 -1.59 -53.78
CA GLU A 23 5.44 -1.04 -52.86
C GLU A 23 4.83 -0.04 -51.87
N PHE A 24 3.88 0.79 -52.32
CA PHE A 24 3.15 1.71 -51.46
C PHE A 24 2.23 0.99 -50.47
N ILE A 25 1.49 -0.04 -50.91
CA ILE A 25 0.65 -0.86 -50.02
C ILE A 25 1.53 -1.59 -48.99
N LEU A 26 2.66 -2.15 -49.42
CA LEU A 26 3.60 -2.82 -48.53
C LEU A 26 4.16 -1.84 -47.49
N PHE A 27 4.56 -0.64 -47.91
CA PHE A 27 4.99 0.42 -47.02
C PHE A 27 3.90 0.76 -46.00
N LEU A 28 2.65 0.93 -46.44
CA LEU A 28 1.51 1.25 -45.57
C LEU A 28 1.24 0.13 -44.55
N LEU A 29 1.29 -1.13 -44.97
CA LEU A 29 1.16 -2.30 -44.08
C LEU A 29 2.30 -2.38 -43.06
N VAL A 30 3.55 -2.14 -43.49
CA VAL A 30 4.70 -2.10 -42.58
C VAL A 30 4.50 -0.99 -41.56
N THR A 31 4.13 0.23 -41.98
CA THR A 31 3.90 1.35 -41.05
C THR A 31 2.76 1.07 -40.06
N CYS A 32 1.68 0.40 -40.47
CA CYS A 32 0.63 -0.04 -39.54
C CYS A 32 1.17 -1.03 -38.48
N LEU A 33 2.02 -1.98 -38.89
CA LEU A 33 2.56 -3.00 -37.98
C LEU A 33 3.51 -2.44 -36.92
N ILE A 34 4.30 -1.40 -37.23
CA ILE A 34 5.24 -0.75 -36.29
C ILE A 34 4.53 0.10 -35.21
N ASN A 35 3.28 0.50 -35.43
CA ASN A 35 2.52 1.33 -34.47
C ASN A 35 1.83 0.53 -33.36
N TYR A 36 1.73 -0.80 -33.46
CA TYR A 36 1.13 -1.61 -32.38
C TYR A 36 2.04 -1.76 -31.15
N SER A 37 3.34 -1.46 -31.27
CA SER A 37 4.31 -1.73 -30.20
C SER A 37 4.37 -0.64 -29.11
N SER A 38 3.57 0.41 -29.20
CA SER A 38 3.65 1.54 -28.27
C SER A 38 2.28 1.90 -27.74
N TRP A 39 2.13 1.78 -26.41
CA TRP A 39 1.12 2.37 -25.51
C TRP A 39 0.38 1.38 -24.60
N GLY A 40 1.09 0.38 -24.07
CA GLY A 40 0.80 -0.01 -22.69
C GLY A 40 1.30 1.11 -21.77
N GLN A 41 0.39 1.88 -21.17
CA GLN A 41 0.78 2.86 -20.15
C GLN A 41 1.52 2.12 -19.04
N THR A 42 2.79 2.45 -18.84
CA THR A 42 3.55 1.92 -17.70
C THR A 42 2.91 2.44 -16.42
N GLU A 43 2.69 1.57 -15.44
CA GLU A 43 2.21 1.95 -14.11
C GLU A 43 3.05 3.13 -13.58
N SER A 44 2.40 4.26 -13.24
CA SER A 44 3.10 5.46 -12.75
C SER A 44 3.56 5.33 -11.29
N TYR A 45 3.17 4.25 -10.61
CA TYR A 45 3.54 3.94 -9.25
C TYR A 45 3.67 2.43 -9.08
N SER A 46 4.48 2.01 -8.11
CA SER A 46 4.51 0.61 -7.68
C SER A 46 3.97 0.53 -6.26
N VAL A 47 3.02 -0.39 -6.03
CA VAL A 47 2.56 -0.72 -4.69
C VAL A 47 3.39 -1.89 -4.18
N ARG A 48 4.00 -1.72 -3.01
CA ARG A 48 4.76 -2.76 -2.33
C ARG A 48 4.30 -2.83 -0.88
N LEU A 49 4.28 -4.04 -0.35
CA LEU A 49 4.08 -4.24 1.07
C LEU A 49 5.24 -3.57 1.82
N ALA A 50 4.94 -2.85 2.89
CA ALA A 50 5.98 -2.25 3.72
C ALA A 50 6.84 -3.36 4.35
N PRO A 51 8.16 -3.15 4.49
CA PRO A 51 9.07 -4.18 5.03
C PRO A 51 8.80 -4.52 6.51
N PHE A 52 7.96 -3.73 7.17
CA PHE A 52 7.49 -3.91 8.53
C PHE A 52 6.05 -4.44 8.63
N SER A 53 5.51 -4.99 7.54
CA SER A 53 4.28 -5.79 7.56
C SER A 53 4.61 -7.28 7.53
N SER A 54 3.74 -8.10 8.12
CA SER A 54 3.90 -9.54 8.18
C SER A 54 2.75 -10.25 7.45
N ASN A 55 2.93 -11.52 7.09
CA ASN A 55 1.84 -12.37 6.61
C ASN A 55 1.10 -13.11 7.76
N LYS A 56 1.42 -12.77 9.01
CA LYS A 56 1.00 -13.51 10.20
C LYS A 56 0.00 -12.73 11.05
N TYR A 57 0.09 -11.41 11.04
CA TYR A 57 -0.72 -10.50 11.83
C TYR A 57 -1.40 -9.48 10.93
N ASP A 58 -2.42 -8.84 11.48
CA ASP A 58 -3.11 -7.74 10.82
C ASP A 58 -2.34 -6.45 11.20
N GLU A 59 -1.85 -5.70 10.21
CA GLU A 59 -1.25 -4.37 10.40
C GLU A 59 -1.99 -3.31 9.59
N PHE A 60 -2.37 -2.21 10.25
CA PHE A 60 -3.22 -1.20 9.65
C PHE A 60 -3.10 0.17 10.35
N SER A 61 -3.76 1.18 9.76
CA SER A 61 -3.79 2.57 10.24
C SER A 61 -2.41 3.19 10.49
N PRO A 62 -1.50 3.20 9.48
CA PRO A 62 -0.20 3.84 9.62
C PRO A 62 -0.36 5.37 9.73
N VAL A 63 0.42 5.98 10.62
CA VAL A 63 0.52 7.43 10.80
C VAL A 63 1.99 7.80 10.93
N TYR A 64 2.42 8.82 10.19
CA TYR A 64 3.77 9.36 10.30
C TYR A 64 3.93 10.09 11.63
N TYR A 65 5.00 9.77 12.36
CA TYR A 65 5.28 10.34 13.67
C TYR A 65 6.79 10.38 13.89
N LYS A 66 7.34 11.58 14.07
CA LYS A 66 8.79 11.81 14.13
C LYS A 66 9.48 11.15 12.92
N ASP A 67 10.58 10.44 13.14
CA ASP A 67 11.35 9.77 12.08
C ASP A 67 10.80 8.38 11.75
N GLY A 68 9.53 8.11 12.09
CA GLY A 68 8.96 6.77 12.04
C GLY A 68 7.49 6.69 11.65
N ILE A 69 6.97 5.46 11.70
CA ILE A 69 5.57 5.13 11.50
C ILE A 69 5.00 4.52 12.77
N VAL A 70 3.86 5.06 13.21
CA VAL A 70 3.00 4.43 14.21
C VAL A 70 1.89 3.67 13.50
N PHE A 71 1.59 2.46 13.94
CA PHE A 71 0.57 1.60 13.33
C PHE A 71 -0.07 0.68 14.37
N CYS A 72 -1.21 0.07 14.02
CA CYS A 72 -1.86 -0.92 14.87
C CYS A 72 -1.50 -2.34 14.42
N SER A 73 -1.27 -3.24 15.37
CA SER A 73 -1.08 -4.66 15.08
C SER A 73 -1.64 -5.55 16.18
N ASN A 74 -2.20 -6.70 15.80
CA ASN A 74 -2.57 -7.79 16.70
C ASN A 74 -1.46 -8.84 16.82
N ARG A 75 -0.20 -8.41 16.68
CA ARG A 75 0.91 -9.32 16.96
C ARG A 75 0.94 -9.72 18.41
N LYS A 76 1.30 -10.98 18.65
CA LYS A 76 1.48 -11.51 19.99
C LYS A 76 2.71 -10.85 20.62
N ASN A 77 2.52 -10.22 21.77
CA ASN A 77 3.59 -9.62 22.57
C ASN A 77 3.69 -10.39 23.89
N ASP A 78 4.84 -11.01 24.17
CA ASP A 78 5.03 -11.86 25.35
C ASP A 78 5.17 -11.06 26.67
N VAL A 79 5.21 -9.72 26.61
CA VAL A 79 5.38 -8.85 27.79
C VAL A 79 4.09 -8.72 28.62
N PHE A 80 2.91 -8.95 28.03
CA PHE A 80 1.61 -8.97 28.72
C PHE A 80 0.71 -10.04 28.10
N ILE A 81 -0.16 -10.66 28.91
CA ILE A 81 -1.21 -11.54 28.40
C ILE A 81 -2.17 -10.68 27.57
N THR A 82 -2.00 -10.68 26.26
CA THR A 82 -3.03 -10.20 25.34
C THR A 82 -4.06 -11.33 25.26
N TYR A 83 -5.32 -11.05 25.55
CA TYR A 83 -6.37 -12.07 25.50
C TYR A 83 -6.88 -12.17 24.07
N SER A 84 -6.96 -13.40 23.56
CA SER A 84 -7.41 -13.64 22.20
C SER A 84 -8.94 -13.68 22.10
N THR A 85 -9.45 -13.33 20.92
CA THR A 85 -10.83 -13.58 20.48
C THR A 85 -11.14 -15.10 20.47
N PRO A 86 -12.42 -15.54 20.36
CA PRO A 86 -12.80 -16.95 20.18
C PRO A 86 -12.12 -17.62 18.97
N LYS A 87 -11.70 -16.81 17.99
CA LYS A 87 -10.92 -17.24 16.82
C LYS A 87 -9.40 -17.23 17.06
N LYS A 88 -8.93 -17.07 18.30
CA LYS A 88 -7.53 -16.96 18.72
C LYS A 88 -6.74 -15.80 18.08
N LYS A 89 -7.40 -14.75 17.59
CA LYS A 89 -6.73 -13.50 17.21
C LYS A 89 -6.53 -12.60 18.42
N GLU A 90 -5.33 -12.04 18.59
CA GLU A 90 -5.03 -11.08 19.66
C GLU A 90 -5.76 -9.74 19.46
N LEU A 91 -5.81 -8.94 20.52
CA LEU A 91 -6.29 -7.56 20.46
C LEU A 91 -5.20 -6.62 19.93
N PHE A 92 -5.64 -5.48 19.41
CA PHE A 92 -4.75 -4.53 18.76
C PHE A 92 -4.01 -3.66 19.76
N ASN A 93 -2.72 -3.48 19.51
CA ASN A 93 -1.86 -2.54 20.23
C ASN A 93 -1.22 -1.55 19.26
N ILE A 94 -0.71 -0.44 19.81
CA ILE A 94 -0.05 0.64 19.08
C ILE A 94 1.46 0.36 19.00
N TYR A 95 1.98 0.19 17.79
CA TYR A 95 3.38 -0.06 17.48
C TYR A 95 4.03 1.18 16.87
N TYR A 96 5.34 1.29 17.05
CA TYR A 96 6.19 2.28 16.41
C TYR A 96 7.36 1.58 15.72
N ILE A 97 7.75 2.12 14.59
CA ILE A 97 8.98 1.75 13.91
C ILE A 97 9.68 3.01 13.41
N GLU A 98 10.96 3.15 13.73
CA GLU A 98 11.80 4.21 13.19
C GLU A 98 12.23 3.82 11.77
N LEU A 99 12.17 4.78 10.84
CA LEU A 99 12.58 4.55 9.46
C LEU A 99 14.09 4.78 9.31
N GLY A 100 14.76 3.91 8.56
CA GLY A 100 16.20 3.96 8.30
C GLY A 100 16.60 3.01 7.18
N ASP A 101 17.90 2.78 7.02
CA ASP A 101 18.45 2.04 5.86
C ASP A 101 18.13 0.53 5.87
N SER A 102 17.84 -0.05 7.03
CA SER A 102 17.56 -1.48 7.19
C SER A 102 16.38 -1.71 8.13
N VAL A 103 15.21 -1.28 7.68
CA VAL A 103 13.95 -1.45 8.41
C VAL A 103 13.36 -2.82 8.09
N SER A 104 13.08 -3.60 9.12
CA SER A 104 12.33 -4.84 9.03
C SER A 104 11.24 -4.90 10.10
N TRP A 105 10.31 -5.84 9.93
CA TRP A 105 9.32 -6.20 10.93
C TRP A 105 9.88 -6.29 12.36
N GLU A 106 11.04 -6.90 12.54
CA GLU A 106 11.64 -7.17 13.85
C GLU A 106 12.10 -5.90 14.57
N ASN A 107 12.29 -4.79 13.84
CA ASN A 107 12.71 -3.51 14.41
C ASN A 107 11.55 -2.72 15.05
N SER A 108 10.30 -3.16 14.91
CA SER A 108 9.13 -2.45 15.45
C SER A 108 8.76 -2.91 16.86
N GLY A 109 8.42 -1.96 17.72
CA GLY A 109 8.08 -2.19 19.14
C GLY A 109 6.81 -1.48 19.56
N ILE A 110 6.29 -1.79 20.75
CA ILE A 110 5.17 -1.05 21.35
C ILE A 110 5.57 0.42 21.50
N LEU A 111 4.73 1.34 21.02
CA LEU A 111 5.00 2.78 21.10
C LEU A 111 5.19 3.24 22.55
N SER A 112 4.32 2.79 23.46
CA SER A 112 4.42 3.05 24.89
C SER A 112 3.55 2.12 25.70
N LYS A 113 4.08 1.59 26.80
CA LYS A 113 3.32 0.77 27.75
C LYS A 113 2.22 1.54 28.47
N ASN A 114 2.32 2.87 28.57
CA ASN A 114 1.27 3.70 29.19
C ASN A 114 0.04 3.86 28.30
N LEU A 115 0.22 3.70 27.00
CA LEU A 115 -0.86 3.71 26.01
C LEU A 115 -1.43 2.30 25.78
N MET A 116 -0.90 1.28 26.44
CA MET A 116 -1.27 -0.11 26.25
C MET A 116 -2.19 -0.61 27.37
N THR A 117 -3.17 -1.42 27.00
CA THR A 117 -4.09 -2.11 27.91
C THR A 117 -4.22 -3.57 27.50
N ASN A 118 -5.01 -4.35 28.24
CA ASN A 118 -5.38 -5.71 27.84
C ASN A 118 -6.58 -5.72 26.87
N PHE A 119 -6.92 -4.57 26.27
CA PHE A 119 -8.03 -4.38 25.34
C PHE A 119 -7.53 -3.79 24.01
N ASN A 120 -8.42 -3.39 23.09
CA ASN A 120 -7.98 -2.75 21.86
C ASN A 120 -7.50 -1.33 22.13
N ASP A 121 -6.29 -1.03 21.68
CA ASP A 121 -5.68 0.29 21.65
C ASP A 121 -5.30 0.68 20.21
N GLY A 122 -5.69 1.89 19.82
CA GLY A 122 -5.59 2.41 18.46
C GLY A 122 -6.86 2.22 17.62
N PRO A 123 -6.94 2.80 16.40
CA PRO A 123 -5.92 3.59 15.72
C PRO A 123 -5.63 4.93 16.40
N VAL A 124 -4.56 5.60 15.96
CA VAL A 124 -4.08 6.83 16.56
C VAL A 124 -3.96 7.95 15.54
N THR A 125 -3.81 9.18 16.02
CA THR A 125 -3.26 10.33 15.29
C THR A 125 -2.54 11.24 16.29
N PHE A 126 -1.81 12.23 15.80
CA PHE A 126 -1.08 13.19 16.64
C PHE A 126 -1.51 14.61 16.33
N ASN A 127 -1.35 15.51 17.30
CA ASN A 127 -1.41 16.93 17.03
C ASN A 127 -0.19 17.39 16.20
N LYS A 128 -0.21 18.65 15.76
CA LYS A 128 0.85 19.23 14.93
C LYS A 128 2.24 19.11 15.53
N ASP A 129 2.34 19.30 16.85
CA ASP A 129 3.63 19.29 17.56
C ASP A 129 4.11 17.87 17.92
N GLY A 130 3.28 16.85 17.67
CA GLY A 130 3.58 15.45 18.00
C GLY A 130 3.63 15.16 19.50
N ASN A 131 3.21 16.08 20.37
CA ASN A 131 3.23 15.91 21.82
C ASN A 131 1.86 15.53 22.41
N VAL A 132 0.80 15.50 21.60
CA VAL A 132 -0.51 14.99 21.99
C VAL A 132 -0.89 13.86 21.03
N ILE A 133 -1.24 12.69 21.57
CA ILE A 133 -1.78 11.57 20.82
C ILE A 133 -3.28 11.49 21.05
N TYR A 134 -4.06 11.25 20.00
CA TYR A 134 -5.47 10.88 20.07
C TYR A 134 -5.62 9.47 19.55
N TYR A 135 -6.33 8.60 20.28
CA TYR A 135 -6.42 7.20 19.92
C TYR A 135 -7.73 6.56 20.35
N SER A 136 -8.13 5.49 19.66
CA SER A 136 -9.31 4.72 20.05
C SER A 136 -8.96 3.69 21.12
N ARG A 137 -9.84 3.49 22.11
CA ARG A 137 -9.66 2.51 23.19
C ARG A 137 -11.01 2.04 23.73
N ASN A 138 -11.07 0.81 24.26
CA ASN A 138 -12.23 0.31 24.99
C ASN A 138 -12.46 1.10 26.31
N ASN A 139 -13.71 1.40 26.64
CA ASN A 139 -14.04 2.26 27.80
C ASN A 139 -13.80 1.62 29.17
N LYS A 140 -13.78 0.29 29.26
CA LYS A 140 -13.50 -0.45 30.50
C LYS A 140 -12.22 -1.28 30.32
N VAL A 141 -11.15 -0.88 31.00
CA VAL A 141 -9.80 -1.48 30.87
C VAL A 141 -9.20 -1.99 32.19
N LYS A 142 -9.88 -1.78 33.32
CA LYS A 142 -9.37 -2.12 34.67
C LYS A 142 -9.68 -3.55 35.11
N ASP A 143 -10.58 -4.25 34.42
CA ASP A 143 -11.03 -5.58 34.80
C ASP A 143 -10.03 -6.65 34.31
N LYS A 144 -9.41 -7.39 35.25
CA LYS A 144 -8.40 -8.42 34.97
C LYS A 144 -8.97 -9.71 34.34
N MET A 145 -10.26 -9.93 34.48
CA MET A 145 -11.00 -10.98 33.81
C MET A 145 -12.29 -10.35 33.32
N ARG A 146 -12.52 -10.32 32.00
CA ARG A 146 -13.85 -10.59 31.43
C ARG A 146 -13.88 -10.40 29.92
N ASP A 147 -14.91 -11.06 29.39
CA ASP A 147 -15.35 -11.15 28.02
C ASP A 147 -15.01 -9.90 27.21
N VAL A 148 -14.00 -10.01 26.34
CA VAL A 148 -13.65 -9.00 25.32
C VAL A 148 -14.88 -8.68 24.45
N PHE A 149 -15.90 -9.55 24.48
CA PHE A 149 -17.17 -9.42 23.78
C PHE A 149 -18.29 -8.83 24.64
N ASP A 150 -18.04 -8.27 25.83
CA ASP A 150 -19.06 -7.49 26.54
C ASP A 150 -19.56 -6.40 25.57
N PRO A 151 -20.77 -6.53 25.01
CA PRO A 151 -21.24 -5.60 23.99
C PRO A 151 -21.44 -4.19 24.58
N LYS A 152 -21.37 -4.05 25.90
CA LYS A 152 -21.41 -2.79 26.64
C LYS A 152 -20.04 -2.11 26.74
N ASN A 153 -18.93 -2.81 26.49
CA ASN A 153 -17.60 -2.21 26.49
C ASN A 153 -17.28 -1.55 25.14
N LYS A 154 -17.95 -0.43 24.88
CA LYS A 154 -17.77 0.37 23.65
C LYS A 154 -16.37 0.97 23.55
N LEU A 155 -15.97 1.34 22.33
CA LEU A 155 -14.79 2.16 22.07
C LEU A 155 -15.11 3.65 22.32
N GLY A 156 -14.10 4.41 22.73
CA GLY A 156 -14.11 5.87 22.79
C GLY A 156 -12.82 6.43 22.21
N ILE A 157 -12.77 7.76 22.03
CA ILE A 157 -11.56 8.49 21.65
C ILE A 157 -10.93 9.03 22.92
N TYR A 158 -9.66 8.70 23.13
CA TYR A 158 -8.84 9.11 24.26
C TYR A 158 -7.72 10.00 23.76
N SER A 159 -7.17 10.81 24.66
CA SER A 159 -5.95 11.59 24.42
C SER A 159 -4.94 11.35 25.52
N ALA A 160 -3.66 11.48 25.18
CA ALA A 160 -2.57 11.50 26.14
C ALA A 160 -1.53 12.53 25.70
N GLU A 161 -0.80 13.08 26.67
CA GLU A 161 0.23 14.10 26.43
C GLU A 161 1.62 13.54 26.72
N MET A 162 2.62 13.99 25.95
CA MET A 162 4.02 13.62 26.15
C MET A 162 4.66 14.55 27.18
N THR A 163 4.81 14.07 28.42
CA THR A 163 5.50 14.79 29.50
C THR A 163 6.76 14.04 29.89
N ASN A 164 7.93 14.69 29.87
CA ASN A 164 9.22 14.08 30.26
C ASN A 164 9.51 12.74 29.54
N ARG A 165 9.21 12.66 28.23
CA ARG A 165 9.36 11.45 27.38
C ARG A 165 8.42 10.30 27.74
N ILE A 166 7.36 10.58 28.50
CA ILE A 166 6.38 9.62 28.96
C ILE A 166 5.00 10.09 28.48
N TRP A 167 4.24 9.19 27.86
CA TRP A 167 2.82 9.45 27.58
C TRP A 167 2.00 9.33 28.87
N THR A 168 1.20 10.36 29.18
CA THR A 168 0.39 10.50 30.39
C THR A 168 -1.05 10.87 30.09
#